data_AF-A0A1Z5HD66-F1
#
_entry.id   AF-A0A1Z5HD66-F1
#
_cell.length_a   1.000
_cell.length_b   1.000
_cell.length_c   1.000
_cell.angle_alpha   90.00
_cell.angle_beta   90.00
_cell.angle_gamma   90.00
#
_symmetry.space_group_name_H-M   'P 1'
#
loop_
_entity.id
_entity.type
_entity.pdbx_description
1 polymer ?
#
loop_
_entity_poly.entity_id
_entity_poly.type
_entity_poly.pdbx_seq_one_letter_code
_entity_poly.pdbx_strand_id
1 'polypeptide(L)'
;MISPSPRITARVDPDTQELLSEAAALSGISSISSFVLNAAIEKAKGIIEREHTLKLSQKDSMLLVDALDAVPKAHSRLQQAAQRYNNKTQS
;
A
#
# COMPACT_ATOMS: atom_id res chain seq x y z
N MET A 1 26.75 -8.26 16.32
CA MET A 1 25.61 -8.94 16.96
C MET A 1 24.60 -9.26 15.87
N ILE A 2 24.25 -10.53 15.66
CA ILE A 2 23.22 -10.91 14.68
C ILE A 2 21.89 -10.81 15.42
N SER A 3 21.10 -9.78 15.12
CA SER A 3 19.75 -9.65 15.66
C SER A 3 18.88 -10.79 15.14
N PRO A 4 18.08 -11.47 15.99
CA PRO A 4 17.20 -12.54 15.52
C PRO A 4 16.18 -11.97 14.53
N SER A 5 15.98 -12.66 13.41
CA SER A 5 14.98 -12.30 12.40
C SER A 5 13.59 -12.22 13.05
N PRO A 6 12.77 -11.19 12.76
CA PRO A 6 11.42 -11.08 13.30
C PRO A 6 10.57 -12.29 12.90
N ARG A 7 9.79 -12.83 13.85
CA ARG A 7 8.94 -14.01 13.66
C ARG A 7 7.47 -13.62 13.75
N ILE A 8 6.65 -14.21 12.90
CA ILE A 8 5.19 -14.10 12.95
C ILE A 8 4.66 -15.35 13.65
N THR A 9 3.89 -15.17 14.71
CA THR A 9 3.23 -16.25 15.46
C THR A 9 1.77 -15.89 15.68
N ALA A 10 0.87 -16.84 15.46
CA ALA A 10 -0.56 -16.69 15.67
C ALA A 10 -1.12 -17.97 16.28
N ARG A 11 -2.08 -17.84 17.19
CA ARG A 11 -2.87 -18.97 17.69
C ARG A 11 -4.05 -19.17 16.76
N VAL A 12 -4.31 -20.41 16.39
CA VAL A 12 -5.45 -20.83 15.59
C VAL A 12 -6.21 -21.90 16.36
N ASP A 13 -7.53 -21.89 16.24
CA ASP A 13 -8.40 -22.98 16.68
C ASP A 13 -8.31 -24.17 15.71
N PRO A 14 -8.81 -25.36 16.10
CA PRO A 14 -8.74 -26.56 15.28
C PRO A 14 -9.39 -26.42 13.90
N ASP A 15 -10.54 -25.74 13.81
CA ASP A 15 -11.28 -25.58 12.55
C ASP A 15 -10.49 -24.70 11.57
N THR A 16 -9.93 -23.60 12.07
CA THR A 16 -9.01 -22.75 11.29
C THR A 16 -7.77 -23.52 10.84
N GLN A 17 -7.20 -24.37 11.71
CA GLN A 17 -6.03 -25.17 11.36
C GLN A 17 -6.34 -26.18 10.24
N GLU A 18 -7.49 -26.84 10.30
CA GLU A 18 -7.94 -27.79 9.27
C GLU A 18 -8.16 -27.08 7.92
N LEU A 19 -8.87 -25.95 7.94
CA LEU A 19 -9.09 -25.11 6.76
C LEU A 19 -7.78 -24.70 6.08
N LEU A 20 -6.80 -24.22 6.86
CA LEU A 20 -5.50 -23.80 6.34
C LEU A 20 -4.70 -24.99 5.81
N SER A 21 -4.83 -26.17 6.42
CA SER A 21 -4.17 -27.40 5.96
C SER A 21 -4.72 -27.88 4.62
N GLU A 22 -6.05 -27.88 4.46
CA GLU A 22 -6.70 -28.24 3.21
C GLU A 22 -6.32 -27.27 2.09
N ALA A 23 -6.41 -25.95 2.35
CA ALA A 23 -6.05 -24.93 1.38
C ALA A 23 -4.57 -25.01 0.97
N ALA A 24 -3.67 -25.32 1.91
CA ALA A 24 -2.25 -25.54 1.62
C ALA A 24 -2.05 -26.74 0.70
N ALA A 25 -2.71 -27.87 0.97
CA ALA A 25 -2.64 -29.07 0.15
C ALA A 25 -3.15 -28.82 -1.28
N LEU A 26 -4.29 -28.14 -1.42
CA LEU A 26 -4.87 -27.77 -2.73
C LEU A 26 -3.97 -26.81 -3.51
N SER A 27 -3.26 -25.93 -2.82
CA SER A 27 -2.31 -24.98 -3.42
C SER A 27 -0.93 -25.60 -3.72
N GLY A 28 -0.73 -26.89 -3.42
CA GLY A 28 0.56 -27.58 -3.58
C GLY A 28 1.64 -27.10 -2.61
N ILE A 29 1.27 -26.48 -1.50
CA ILE A 29 2.18 -25.95 -0.48
C ILE A 29 2.32 -26.96 0.65
N SER A 30 3.57 -27.33 0.95
CA SER A 30 3.88 -28.43 1.87
C SER A 30 3.70 -28.14 3.36
N SER A 31 3.49 -26.88 3.76
CA SER A 31 3.30 -26.51 5.17
C SER A 31 2.31 -25.36 5.36
N ILE A 32 1.54 -25.41 6.45
CA ILE A 32 0.62 -24.33 6.87
C ILE A 32 1.37 -23.01 7.05
N SER A 33 2.57 -23.04 7.65
CA SER A 33 3.37 -21.82 7.86
C SER A 33 3.75 -21.15 6.54
N SER A 34 4.22 -21.95 5.56
CA SER A 34 4.52 -21.46 4.22
C SER A 34 3.28 -20.93 3.51
N PHE A 35 2.14 -21.60 3.66
CA PHE A 35 0.87 -21.17 3.07
C PHE A 35 0.43 -19.82 3.63
N VAL A 36 0.39 -19.68 4.96
CA VAL A 36 0.02 -18.44 5.65
C VAL A 36 0.95 -17.30 5.27
N LEU A 37 2.27 -17.55 5.21
CA LEU A 37 3.23 -16.52 4.79
C LEU A 37 2.98 -16.04 3.35
N ASN A 38 2.78 -16.97 2.41
CA ASN A 38 2.52 -16.61 1.01
C ASN A 38 1.19 -15.85 0.87
N ALA A 39 0.12 -16.34 1.50
CA ALA A 39 -1.18 -15.67 1.49
C ALA A 39 -1.12 -14.26 2.10
N ALA A 40 -0.37 -14.10 3.20
CA ALA A 40 -0.17 -12.79 3.82
C ALA A 40 0.60 -11.83 2.90
N ILE A 41 1.65 -12.31 2.22
CA ILE A 41 2.43 -11.51 1.25
C ILE A 41 1.56 -11.10 0.08
N GLU A 42 0.80 -12.02 -0.51
CA GLU A 42 -0.11 -11.75 -1.63
C GLU A 42 -1.16 -10.71 -1.23
N LYS A 43 -1.79 -10.89 -0.07
CA LYS A 43 -2.79 -9.95 0.43
C LYS A 43 -2.19 -8.57 0.71
N ALA A 44 -1.00 -8.52 1.30
CA ALA A 44 -0.29 -7.27 1.56
C ALA A 44 0.02 -6.52 0.26
N LYS A 45 0.55 -7.22 -0.77
CA LYS A 45 0.78 -6.63 -2.08
C LYS A 45 -0.50 -6.08 -2.69
N GLY A 46 -1.59 -6.86 -2.69
CA GLY A 46 -2.87 -6.41 -3.23
C GLY A 46 -3.45 -5.20 -2.47
N ILE A 47 -3.27 -5.11 -1.16
CA ILE A 47 -3.68 -3.94 -0.38
C ILE A 47 -2.82 -2.72 -0.74
N ILE A 48 -1.49 -2.86 -0.77
CA ILE A 48 -0.57 -1.79 -1.13
C ILE A 48 -0.88 -1.30 -2.54
N GLU A 49 -0.97 -2.19 -3.51
CA GLU A 49 -1.34 -1.85 -4.89
C GLU A 49 -2.67 -1.13 -4.93
N ARG A 50 -3.72 -1.62 -4.26
CA ARG A 50 -5.03 -0.95 -4.23
C ARG A 50 -4.97 0.46 -3.62
N GLU A 51 -4.23 0.66 -2.54
CA GLU A 51 -4.09 1.97 -1.88
C GLU A 51 -3.25 2.94 -2.72
N HIS A 52 -2.17 2.46 -3.34
CA HIS A 52 -1.36 3.27 -4.26
C HIS A 52 -2.08 3.54 -5.60
N THR A 53 -3.05 2.70 -5.97
CA THR A 53 -3.87 2.85 -7.18
C THR A 53 -5.04 3.83 -7.02
N LEU A 54 -5.18 4.51 -5.87
CA LEU A 54 -6.38 5.31 -5.57
C LEU A 54 -6.50 6.69 -6.25
N LYS A 55 -5.56 7.19 -7.09
CA LYS A 55 -5.61 8.58 -7.61
C LYS A 55 -5.20 8.80 -9.07
N LEU A 56 -5.35 7.78 -9.90
CA LEU A 56 -5.48 7.94 -11.33
C LEU A 56 -6.78 7.24 -11.75
N SER A 57 -7.88 7.49 -11.01
CA SER A 57 -9.20 7.27 -11.62
C SER A 57 -9.11 7.90 -12.99
N GLN A 58 -9.58 7.25 -14.05
CA GLN A 58 -9.39 7.73 -15.42
C GLN A 58 -9.70 9.23 -15.56
N LYS A 59 -10.67 9.70 -14.77
CA LYS A 59 -11.03 11.10 -14.58
C LYS A 59 -9.93 11.97 -13.96
N ASP A 60 -9.27 11.54 -12.88
CA ASP A 60 -8.13 12.24 -12.26
C ASP A 60 -6.90 12.23 -13.17
N SER A 61 -6.67 11.14 -13.92
CA SER A 61 -5.62 11.06 -14.94
C SER A 61 -5.84 12.05 -16.06
N MET A 62 -7.07 12.13 -16.57
CA MET A 62 -7.45 13.10 -17.59
C MET A 62 -7.33 14.53 -17.04
N LEU A 63 -7.82 14.79 -15.82
CA LEU A 63 -7.63 16.08 -15.16
C LEU A 63 -6.15 16.46 -14.98
N LEU A 64 -5.30 15.48 -14.67
CA LEU A 64 -3.86 15.70 -14.54
C LEU A 64 -3.23 16.01 -15.90
N VAL A 65 -3.56 15.26 -16.95
CA VAL A 65 -3.08 15.52 -18.33
C VAL A 65 -3.56 16.90 -18.80
N ASP A 66 -4.85 17.20 -18.65
CA ASP A 66 -5.42 18.51 -18.98
C ASP A 66 -4.74 19.65 -18.20
N ALA A 67 -4.35 19.41 -16.95
CA ALA A 67 -3.63 20.38 -16.12
C ALA A 67 -2.14 20.52 -16.49
N LEU A 68 -1.50 19.47 -17.01
CA LEU A 68 -0.11 19.50 -17.49
C LEU A 68 0.01 20.23 -18.83
N ASP A 69 -0.99 20.11 -19.71
CA ASP A 69 -1.04 20.79 -21.00
C ASP A 69 -1.52 22.26 -20.89
N ALA A 70 -2.17 22.62 -19.78
CA ALA A 70 -2.64 23.97 -19.53
C ALA A 70 -1.51 24.90 -19.04
N VAL A 71 -1.48 26.15 -19.54
CA VAL A 71 -0.61 27.19 -18.99
C VAL A 71 -1.00 27.44 -17.53
N PRO A 72 -0.08 27.32 -16.56
CA PRO A 72 -0.42 27.39 -15.14
C PRO A 72 -0.98 28.77 -14.80
N LYS A 73 -2.26 28.83 -14.43
CA LYS A 73 -2.86 30.05 -13.89
C LYS A 73 -2.30 30.32 -12.51
N ALA A 74 -1.57 31.42 -12.38
CA ALA A 74 -1.08 31.91 -11.11
C ALA A 74 -2.27 32.35 -10.21
N HIS A 75 -2.71 31.46 -9.32
CA HIS A 75 -3.72 31.83 -8.32
C HIS A 75 -3.06 32.62 -7.18
N SER A 76 -3.50 33.87 -6.99
CA SER A 76 -2.96 34.79 -5.97
C SER A 76 -2.98 34.19 -4.55
N ARG A 77 -4.00 33.37 -4.21
CA ARG A 77 -4.07 32.66 -2.92
C ARG A 77 -2.97 31.60 -2.75
N LEU A 78 -2.59 30.90 -3.82
CA LEU A 78 -1.50 29.92 -3.80
C LEU A 78 -0.14 30.63 -3.68
N GLN A 79 0.06 31.74 -4.38
CA GLN A 79 1.28 32.56 -4.26
C GLN A 79 1.47 33.08 -2.82
N GLN A 80 0.41 33.61 -2.21
CA GLN A 80 0.46 34.05 -0.82
C GLN A 80 0.73 32.90 0.16
N ALA A 81 0.19 31.70 -0.11
CA ALA A 81 0.48 30.51 0.71
C ALA A 81 1.95 30.07 0.59
N ALA A 82 2.51 30.08 -0.62
CA ALA A 82 3.91 29.78 -0.87
C ALA A 82 4.85 30.79 -0.19
N GLN A 83 4.55 32.09 -0.27
CA GLN A 83 5.30 33.14 0.43
C GLN A 83 5.27 32.95 1.95
N ARG A 84 4.11 32.61 2.53
CA ARG A 84 4.00 32.30 3.96
C ARG A 84 4.82 31.07 4.37
N TYR A 85 4.90 30.06 3.51
CA TYR A 85 5.71 28.86 3.77
C TYR A 85 7.21 29.21 3.76
N ASN A 86 7.69 29.89 2.71
CA ASN A 86 9.10 30.28 2.58
C ASN A 86 9.59 31.16 3.73
N ASN A 87 8.76 32.11 4.18
CA ASN A 87 9.09 32.97 5.32
C ASN A 87 9.17 32.19 6.64
N LYS A 88 8.49 31.04 6.73
CA LYS A 88 8.47 30.18 7.94
C LYS A 88 9.62 29.16 7.96
N THR A 89 10.14 28.77 6.79
CA THR A 89 11.32 27.89 6.67
C THR A 89 12.66 28.63 6.72
N GLN A 90 12.66 29.97 6.62
CA GLN A 90 13.84 30.82 6.79
C GLN A 90 14.01 31.41 8.20
N SER A 91 13.20 30.99 9.18
CA SER A 91 13.35 31.34 10.61
C SER A 91 13.87 30.16 11.42
#